data_AF-A0A7S8C1P4-F1
#
_entry.id   AF-A0A7S8C1P4-F1
#
_cell.length_a   1.000
_cell.length_b   1.000
_cell.length_c   1.000
_cell.angle_alpha   90.00
_cell.angle_beta   90.00
_cell.angle_gamma   90.00
#
_symmetry.space_group_name_H-M   'P 1'
#
loop_
_entity.id
_entity.type
_entity.pdbx_description
1 polymer ?
#
loop_
_entity_poly.entity_id
_entity_poly.type
_entity_poly.pdbx_seq_one_letter_code
_entity_poly.pdbx_strand_id
1 'polypeptide(L)'
;MVRYGAPDARPKAYIQAALHADEAPGQLVAHHLLQQLDNADERGEITGQIVVAPAANPIGLAQFVNGDHLGRYDLASGRNFNRGWPMLADNLVGRLGSRLGNNAGANLALIRAAIQELLDERPQASPVGSLQTVLAREAYDCDLVLDLHCDDEGLMHLFVHPDIWPELSDISGDLGCRAVFSQAGSGDRHSPRPPSIPG
;
A
#
# COMPACT_ATOMS: atom_id res chain seq x y z
N MET A 1 -4.47 0.52 14.13
CA MET A 1 -3.20 -0.08 13.67
C MET A 1 -2.46 -0.59 14.88
N VAL A 2 -1.72 -1.69 14.73
CA VAL A 2 -0.87 -2.28 15.76
C VAL A 2 0.58 -2.08 15.34
N ARG A 3 1.47 -1.74 16.27
CA ARG A 3 2.89 -1.49 15.99
C ARG A 3 3.75 -2.36 16.89
N TYR A 4 4.82 -2.92 16.32
CA TYR A 4 5.82 -3.72 17.00
C TYR A 4 7.22 -3.19 16.73
N GLY A 5 8.15 -3.45 17.66
CA GLY A 5 9.51 -2.92 17.61
C GLY A 5 9.61 -1.43 17.95
N ALA A 6 10.85 -0.93 18.05
CA ALA A 6 11.09 0.47 18.41
C ALA A 6 10.62 1.44 17.30
N PRO A 7 10.10 2.64 17.65
CA PRO A 7 9.55 3.57 16.66
C PRO A 7 10.50 3.99 15.53
N ASP A 8 11.81 3.99 15.81
CA ASP A 8 12.91 4.37 14.92
C ASP A 8 13.68 3.17 14.36
N ALA A 9 13.27 1.94 14.69
CA ALA A 9 13.93 0.72 14.21
C ALA A 9 13.78 0.56 12.69
N ARG A 10 14.81 -0.03 12.09
CA ARG A 10 14.89 -0.33 10.66
C ARG A 10 15.31 -1.79 10.46
N PRO A 11 14.81 -2.48 9.43
CA PRO A 11 13.85 -2.01 8.42
C PRO A 11 12.44 -1.84 8.98
N LYS A 12 11.60 -1.07 8.27
CA LYS A 12 10.18 -0.87 8.60
C LYS A 12 9.29 -1.58 7.59
N ALA A 13 8.37 -2.42 8.08
CA ALA A 13 7.35 -3.07 7.27
C ALA A 13 5.94 -2.54 7.62
N TYR A 14 5.14 -2.25 6.59
CA TYR A 14 3.71 -1.94 6.73
C TYR A 14 2.87 -2.99 6.03
N ILE A 15 1.92 -3.57 6.75
CA ILE A 15 1.03 -4.62 6.26
C ILE A 15 -0.39 -4.17 6.49
N GLN A 16 -1.20 -4.13 5.45
CA GLN A 16 -2.60 -3.76 5.55
C GLN A 16 -3.51 -4.81 4.91
N ALA A 17 -4.74 -4.89 5.38
CA ALA A 17 -5.78 -5.75 4.80
C ALA A 17 -7.12 -5.00 4.77
N ALA A 18 -8.07 -5.51 3.98
CA ALA A 18 -9.41 -4.96 3.84
C ALA A 18 -9.43 -3.47 3.48
N LEU A 19 -8.65 -3.10 2.45
CA LEU A 19 -8.85 -1.84 1.75
C LEU A 19 -10.16 -1.88 0.95
N HIS A 20 -10.41 -2.97 0.23
CA HIS A 20 -11.77 -3.40 -0.09
C HIS A 20 -12.31 -4.17 1.11
N ALA A 21 -13.31 -3.60 1.78
CA ALA A 21 -13.70 -4.10 3.11
C ALA A 21 -14.44 -5.45 3.06
N ASP A 22 -14.91 -5.86 1.89
CA ASP A 22 -15.61 -7.12 1.60
C ASP A 22 -14.63 -8.28 1.31
N GLU A 23 -13.32 -8.03 1.32
CA GLU A 23 -12.27 -9.05 1.13
C GLU A 23 -11.82 -9.67 2.47
N ALA A 24 -12.71 -10.48 3.06
CA ALA A 24 -12.51 -11.08 4.40
C ALA A 24 -11.24 -11.94 4.58
N PRO A 25 -10.77 -12.75 3.60
CA PRO A 25 -9.57 -13.59 3.77
C PRO A 25 -8.32 -12.80 4.20
N GLY A 26 -8.10 -11.61 3.66
CA GLY A 26 -6.97 -10.76 4.05
C GLY A 26 -7.00 -10.36 5.52
N GLN A 27 -8.20 -10.08 6.06
CA GLN A 27 -8.38 -9.76 7.48
C GLN A 27 -8.09 -10.97 8.37
N LEU A 28 -8.47 -12.17 7.94
CA LEU A 28 -8.19 -13.41 8.67
C LEU A 28 -6.67 -13.69 8.73
N VAL A 29 -5.96 -13.48 7.61
CA VAL A 29 -4.49 -13.56 7.59
C VAL A 29 -3.89 -12.54 8.56
N ALA A 30 -4.36 -11.30 8.53
CA ALA A 30 -3.88 -10.26 9.45
C ALA A 30 -4.15 -10.61 10.93
N HIS A 31 -5.30 -11.23 11.25
CA HIS A 31 -5.62 -11.69 12.60
C HIS A 31 -4.61 -12.72 13.12
N HIS A 32 -4.27 -13.73 12.31
CA HIS A 32 -3.28 -14.74 12.69
C HIS A 32 -1.85 -14.19 12.70
N LEU A 33 -1.55 -13.24 11.81
CA LEU A 33 -0.25 -12.56 11.82
C LEU A 33 -0.06 -11.76 13.11
N LEU A 34 -1.06 -11.02 13.57
CA LEU A 34 -1.00 -10.28 14.84
C LEU A 34 -0.67 -11.22 16.01
N GLN A 35 -1.32 -12.38 16.10
CA GLN A 35 -1.01 -13.37 17.15
C GLN A 35 0.44 -13.85 17.09
N GLN A 36 0.99 -14.06 15.90
CA GLN A 36 2.39 -14.47 15.75
C GLN A 36 3.36 -13.34 16.10
N LEU A 37 3.04 -12.10 15.73
CA LEU A 37 3.83 -10.93 16.05
C LEU A 37 3.81 -10.60 17.55
N ASP A 38 2.66 -10.72 18.22
CA ASP A 38 2.53 -10.58 19.68
C ASP A 38 3.52 -11.53 20.38
N ASN A 39 3.50 -12.81 20.00
CA ASN A 39 4.39 -13.81 20.56
C ASN A 39 5.88 -13.53 20.25
N ALA A 40 6.20 -13.00 19.05
CA ALA A 40 7.57 -12.68 18.65
C ALA A 40 8.10 -11.45 19.39
N ASP A 41 7.26 -10.44 19.62
CA ASP A 41 7.59 -9.24 20.39
C ASP A 41 7.86 -9.59 21.86
N GLU A 42 7.03 -10.45 22.47
CA GLU A 42 7.25 -10.97 23.82
C GLU A 42 8.60 -11.70 23.97
N ARG A 43 9.09 -12.34 22.91
CA ARG A 43 10.40 -13.00 22.87
C ARG A 43 11.55 -12.08 22.48
N GLY A 44 11.28 -10.82 22.14
CA GLY A 44 12.29 -9.86 21.68
C GLY A 44 12.91 -10.21 20.32
N GLU A 45 12.17 -10.92 19.46
CA GLU A 45 12.66 -11.37 18.15
C GLU A 45 12.50 -10.33 17.05
N ILE A 46 11.73 -9.27 17.30
CA ILE A 46 11.46 -8.20 16.34
C ILE A 46 12.62 -7.19 16.37
N THR A 47 13.42 -7.19 15.30
CA THR A 47 14.63 -6.36 15.16
C THR A 47 14.39 -5.04 14.42
N GLY A 48 13.30 -4.96 13.64
CA GLY A 48 12.87 -3.77 12.91
C GLY A 48 11.59 -3.16 13.49
N GLN A 49 10.87 -2.41 12.67
CA GLN A 49 9.52 -1.92 13.00
C GLN A 49 8.49 -2.62 12.12
N ILE A 50 7.39 -3.08 12.70
CA ILE A 50 6.28 -3.68 11.94
C ILE A 50 4.99 -2.95 12.30
N VAL A 51 4.23 -2.54 11.29
CA VAL A 51 2.94 -1.85 11.46
C VAL A 51 1.87 -2.65 10.72
N VAL A 52 0.83 -3.06 11.44
CA VAL A 52 -0.27 -3.85 10.88
C VAL A 52 -1.59 -3.08 10.96
N ALA A 53 -2.27 -2.95 9.83
CA ALA A 53 -3.62 -2.40 9.70
C ALA A 53 -4.59 -3.53 9.24
N PRO A 54 -5.16 -4.32 10.17
CA PRO A 54 -5.98 -5.49 9.83
C PRO A 54 -7.31 -5.12 9.15
N ALA A 55 -7.78 -3.89 9.37
CA ALA A 55 -8.93 -3.32 8.68
C ALA A 55 -8.56 -1.89 8.28
N ALA A 56 -7.98 -1.74 7.08
CA ALA A 56 -7.49 -0.46 6.58
C ALA A 56 -8.63 0.52 6.27
N ASN A 57 -9.78 0.03 5.82
CA ASN A 57 -10.90 0.85 5.36
C ASN A 57 -12.11 0.81 6.31
N PRO A 58 -12.18 1.68 7.33
CA PRO A 58 -13.34 1.77 8.21
C PRO A 58 -14.61 2.30 7.50
N ILE A 59 -14.45 3.02 6.39
CA ILE A 59 -15.59 3.55 5.61
C ILE A 59 -16.31 2.37 4.95
N GLY A 60 -15.60 1.58 4.16
CA GLY A 60 -16.14 0.37 3.51
C GLY A 60 -16.63 -0.67 4.52
N LEU A 61 -15.97 -0.80 5.67
CA LEU A 61 -16.39 -1.74 6.73
C LEU A 61 -17.77 -1.39 7.31
N ALA A 62 -18.19 -0.13 7.26
CA ALA A 62 -19.50 0.30 7.73
C ALA A 62 -20.63 0.19 6.69
N GLN A 63 -20.34 -0.25 5.46
CA GLN A 63 -21.30 -0.25 4.35
C GLN A 63 -22.02 -1.59 4.18
N PHE A 64 -23.18 -1.72 4.83
CA PHE A 64 -24.09 -2.86 4.62
C PHE A 64 -25.39 -2.39 3.99
N VAL A 65 -25.78 -3.01 2.88
CA VAL A 65 -27.03 -2.72 2.17
C VAL A 65 -27.77 -4.03 1.95
N ASN A 66 -28.98 -4.14 2.51
CA ASN A 66 -29.83 -5.34 2.41
C ASN A 66 -29.16 -6.67 2.83
N GLY A 67 -28.17 -6.62 3.73
CA GLY A 67 -27.43 -7.79 4.19
C GLY A 67 -26.15 -8.07 3.42
N ASP A 68 -25.93 -7.37 2.29
CA ASP A 68 -24.69 -7.46 1.54
C ASP A 68 -23.67 -6.43 2.05
N HIS A 69 -22.43 -6.89 2.23
CA HIS A 69 -21.32 -6.02 2.55
C HIS A 69 -20.75 -5.43 1.25
N LEU A 70 -20.88 -4.12 1.07
CA LEU A 70 -20.39 -3.41 -0.11
C LEU A 70 -19.08 -2.71 0.24
N GLY A 71 -17.95 -3.41 0.16
CA GLY A 71 -16.66 -2.93 0.65
C GLY A 71 -15.75 -2.35 -0.43
N ARG A 72 -16.02 -2.64 -1.71
CA ARG A 72 -15.16 -2.26 -2.84
C ARG A 72 -15.19 -0.79 -3.24
N TYR A 73 -16.36 -0.15 -3.12
CA TYR A 73 -16.60 1.23 -3.56
C TYR A 73 -17.22 2.06 -2.44
N ASP A 74 -16.86 3.34 -2.36
CA ASP A 74 -17.52 4.30 -1.48
C ASP A 74 -18.95 4.56 -1.96
N LEU A 75 -19.96 4.35 -1.09
CA LEU A 75 -21.37 4.48 -1.46
C LEU A 75 -21.76 5.89 -1.89
N ALA A 76 -21.12 6.91 -1.32
CA ALA A 76 -21.45 8.31 -1.60
C ALA A 76 -20.92 8.78 -2.96
N SER A 77 -19.70 8.39 -3.32
CA SER A 77 -19.01 8.88 -4.53
C SER A 77 -18.89 7.86 -5.66
N GLY A 78 -19.17 6.56 -5.40
CA GLY A 78 -18.94 5.46 -6.34
C GLY A 78 -17.45 5.18 -6.61
N ARG A 79 -16.53 5.82 -5.88
CA ARG A 79 -15.09 5.66 -6.08
C ARG A 79 -14.63 4.33 -5.52
N ASN A 80 -13.82 3.60 -6.29
CA ASN A 80 -13.11 2.42 -5.79
C ASN A 80 -12.06 2.86 -4.76
N PHE A 81 -12.01 2.21 -3.59
CA PHE A 81 -11.09 2.58 -2.51
C PHE A 81 -9.61 2.38 -2.88
N ASN A 82 -9.32 1.39 -3.75
CA ASN A 82 -7.99 1.08 -4.25
C ASN A 82 -7.66 1.77 -5.59
N ARG A 83 -8.23 2.95 -5.86
CA ARG A 83 -7.96 3.77 -7.07
C ARG A 83 -7.81 5.25 -6.75
N GLY A 84 -7.09 5.97 -7.61
CA GLY A 84 -6.90 7.42 -7.44
C GLY A 84 -6.03 7.80 -6.25
N TRP A 85 -5.05 6.95 -5.93
CA TRP A 85 -4.00 7.22 -4.95
C TRP A 85 -3.23 8.51 -5.31
N PRO A 86 -2.62 9.21 -4.33
CA PRO A 86 -1.86 10.43 -4.58
C PRO A 86 -0.75 10.21 -5.62
N MET A 87 -0.85 10.88 -6.78
CA MET A 87 0.24 10.92 -7.76
C MET A 87 1.28 11.95 -7.34
N LEU A 88 2.35 11.48 -6.69
CA LEU A 88 3.38 12.36 -6.13
C LEU A 88 4.56 12.61 -7.07
N ALA A 89 4.74 11.79 -8.11
CA ALA A 89 5.93 11.79 -8.96
C ALA A 89 6.30 13.17 -9.52
N ASP A 90 5.36 13.86 -10.18
CA ASP A 90 5.64 15.17 -10.81
C ASP A 90 6.01 16.23 -9.77
N ASN A 91 5.31 16.24 -8.64
CA ASN A 91 5.60 17.14 -7.53
C ASN A 91 6.95 16.85 -6.87
N LEU A 92 7.32 15.57 -6.74
CA LEU A 92 8.62 15.16 -6.22
C LEU A 92 9.75 15.60 -7.15
N VAL A 93 9.60 15.43 -8.47
CA VAL A 93 10.59 15.90 -9.45
C VAL A 93 10.80 17.42 -9.31
N GLY A 94 9.72 18.19 -9.15
CA GLY A 94 9.80 19.63 -8.93
C GLY A 94 10.52 20.03 -7.63
N ARG A 95 10.26 19.33 -6.51
CA ARG A 95 10.89 19.63 -5.20
C ARG A 95 12.33 19.18 -5.08
N LEU A 96 12.64 18.03 -5.67
CA LEU A 96 13.92 17.37 -5.51
C LEU A 96 14.92 17.84 -6.55
N GLY A 97 14.50 18.04 -7.81
CA GLY A 97 15.31 18.65 -8.88
C GLY A 97 16.79 18.27 -8.82
N SER A 98 17.66 19.28 -8.64
CA SER A 98 19.12 19.12 -8.55
C SER A 98 19.66 18.82 -7.15
N ARG A 99 18.80 18.58 -6.15
CA ARG A 99 19.20 18.25 -4.76
C ARG A 99 19.64 16.80 -4.61
N LEU A 100 19.23 15.93 -5.54
CA LEU A 100 19.69 14.54 -5.58
C LEU A 100 21.15 14.50 -6.04
N GLY A 101 21.97 13.72 -5.34
CA GLY A 101 23.40 13.56 -5.62
C GLY A 101 23.81 12.09 -5.74
N ASN A 102 25.10 11.81 -5.51
CA ASN A 102 25.66 10.47 -5.67
C ASN A 102 25.50 9.57 -4.43
N ASN A 103 24.90 10.06 -3.34
CA ASN A 103 24.68 9.28 -2.12
C ASN A 103 23.24 8.78 -2.06
N ALA A 104 23.04 7.48 -2.27
CA ALA A 104 21.72 6.85 -2.28
C ALA A 104 20.96 7.01 -0.94
N GLY A 105 21.64 6.89 0.21
CA GLY A 105 21.01 7.05 1.52
C GLY A 105 20.54 8.49 1.78
N ALA A 106 21.35 9.48 1.40
CA ALA A 106 20.97 10.88 1.49
C ALA A 106 19.79 11.20 0.55
N ASN A 107 19.80 10.65 -0.67
CA ASN A 107 18.71 10.79 -1.62
C ASN A 107 17.41 10.17 -1.09
N LEU A 108 17.47 8.97 -0.50
CA LEU A 108 16.30 8.32 0.09
C LEU A 108 15.69 9.14 1.23
N ALA A 109 16.52 9.69 2.11
CA ALA A 109 16.06 10.57 3.18
C ALA A 109 15.40 11.85 2.64
N LEU A 110 15.98 12.46 1.61
CA LEU A 110 15.40 13.64 0.93
C LEU A 110 14.06 13.31 0.25
N ILE A 111 13.97 12.17 -0.43
CA ILE A 111 12.74 11.71 -1.08
C ILE A 111 11.64 11.48 -0.05
N ARG A 112 11.93 10.75 1.03
CA ARG A 112 10.95 10.47 2.10
C ARG A 112 10.46 11.77 2.75
N ALA A 113 11.37 12.72 3.05
CA ALA A 113 10.99 14.03 3.59
C ALA A 113 10.07 14.80 2.62
N ALA A 114 10.40 14.82 1.32
CA ALA A 114 9.56 15.50 0.33
C ALA A 114 8.19 14.83 0.15
N ILE A 115 8.10 13.49 0.24
CA ILE A 115 6.82 12.78 0.24
C ILE A 115 5.99 13.19 1.45
N GLN A 116 6.59 13.23 2.63
CA GLN A 116 5.90 13.64 3.85
C GLN A 116 5.30 15.05 3.71
N GLU A 117 6.09 16.03 3.27
CA GLU A 117 5.60 17.39 3.04
C GLU A 117 4.43 17.43 2.04
N LEU A 118 4.54 16.69 0.94
CA LEU A 118 3.46 16.61 -0.07
C LEU A 118 2.18 15.99 0.47
N LEU A 119 2.28 14.98 1.34
CA LEU A 119 1.13 14.39 2.01
C LEU A 119 0.53 15.34 3.06
N ASP A 120 1.35 16.16 3.70
CA ASP A 120 0.92 17.15 4.70
C ASP A 120 0.20 18.34 4.08
N GLU A 121 0.62 18.76 2.89
CA GLU A 121 -0.03 19.85 2.14
C GLU A 121 -1.30 19.41 1.38
N ARG A 122 -1.55 18.09 1.28
CA ARG A 122 -2.66 17.56 0.48
C ARG A 122 -4.01 17.93 1.11
N PRO A 123 -4.93 18.57 0.35
CA PRO A 123 -6.28 18.84 0.84
C PRO A 123 -7.06 17.54 1.09
N GLN A 124 -7.66 17.45 2.28
CA GLN A 124 -8.54 16.34 2.68
C GLN A 124 -9.98 16.59 2.21
N ALA A 125 -10.17 16.66 0.89
CA ALA A 125 -11.43 17.11 0.28
C ALA A 125 -12.55 16.04 0.27
N SER A 126 -12.27 14.80 0.66
CA SER A 126 -13.26 13.72 0.73
C SER A 126 -12.85 12.65 1.74
N PRO A 127 -13.80 11.89 2.33
CA PRO A 127 -13.49 10.79 3.24
C PRO A 127 -12.51 9.76 2.64
N VAL A 128 -12.72 9.36 1.38
CA VAL A 128 -11.82 8.46 0.64
C VAL A 128 -10.42 9.07 0.50
N GLY A 129 -10.34 10.37 0.16
CA GLY A 129 -9.07 11.08 0.06
C GLY A 129 -8.33 11.16 1.40
N SER A 130 -9.06 11.42 2.49
CA SER A 130 -8.49 11.44 3.85
C SER A 130 -7.97 10.07 4.26
N LEU A 131 -8.73 9.00 3.99
CA LEU A 131 -8.31 7.63 4.23
C LEU A 131 -7.01 7.30 3.48
N GLN A 132 -6.96 7.59 2.18
CA GLN A 132 -5.77 7.36 1.36
C GLN A 132 -4.56 8.14 1.86
N THR A 133 -4.74 9.39 2.32
CA THR A 133 -3.65 10.16 2.94
C THR A 133 -3.13 9.51 4.22
N VAL A 134 -4.03 8.99 5.07
CA VAL A 134 -3.63 8.27 6.30
C VAL A 134 -2.83 7.01 5.97
N LEU A 135 -3.31 6.17 5.05
CA LEU A 135 -2.61 4.94 4.67
C LEU A 135 -1.27 5.23 3.98
N ALA A 136 -1.21 6.25 3.12
CA ALA A 136 0.03 6.68 2.48
C ALA A 136 1.07 7.18 3.50
N ARG A 137 0.64 7.87 4.57
CA ARG A 137 1.53 8.31 5.66
C ARG A 137 2.11 7.16 6.47
N GLU A 138 1.45 6.01 6.52
CA GLU A 138 2.02 4.82 7.17
C GLU A 138 3.02 4.10 6.27
N ALA A 139 2.77 4.11 4.96
CA ALA A 139 3.53 3.35 3.99
C ALA A 139 4.78 4.07 3.45
N TYR A 140 4.78 5.40 3.32
CA TYR A 140 5.76 6.12 2.49
C TYR A 140 7.23 5.95 2.89
N ASP A 141 7.49 5.76 4.18
CA ASP A 141 8.83 5.60 4.72
C ASP A 141 9.17 4.13 5.03
N CYS A 142 8.29 3.19 4.67
CA CYS A 142 8.55 1.76 4.83
C CYS A 142 9.58 1.25 3.82
N ASP A 143 10.23 0.18 4.21
CA ASP A 143 11.14 -0.60 3.37
C ASP A 143 10.39 -1.77 2.70
N LEU A 144 9.29 -2.22 3.32
CA LEU A 144 8.35 -3.20 2.75
C LEU A 144 6.90 -2.76 2.98
N VAL A 145 6.06 -2.85 1.95
CA VAL A 145 4.61 -2.64 2.05
C VAL A 145 3.89 -3.84 1.46
N LEU A 146 3.03 -4.49 2.24
CA LEU A 146 2.17 -5.57 1.79
C LEU A 146 0.70 -5.15 1.92
N ASP A 147 -0.03 -5.21 0.82
CA ASP A 147 -1.47 -4.94 0.76
C ASP A 147 -2.19 -6.26 0.47
N LEU A 148 -2.88 -6.80 1.47
CA LEU A 148 -3.52 -8.11 1.42
C LEU A 148 -4.92 -7.98 0.80
N HIS A 149 -5.06 -8.50 -0.42
CA HIS A 149 -6.32 -8.61 -1.15
C HIS A 149 -6.69 -10.08 -1.42
N CYS A 150 -7.92 -10.32 -1.83
CA CYS A 150 -8.34 -11.59 -2.40
C CYS A 150 -9.17 -11.41 -3.68
N ASP A 151 -9.06 -12.39 -4.58
CA ASP A 151 -10.02 -12.53 -5.68
C ASP A 151 -11.28 -13.28 -5.20
N ASP A 152 -12.37 -13.14 -5.94
CA ASP A 152 -13.57 -13.97 -5.76
C ASP A 152 -13.21 -15.45 -5.93
N GLU A 153 -12.45 -15.77 -6.99
CA GLU A 153 -11.88 -17.09 -7.25
C GLU A 153 -10.46 -16.94 -7.79
N GLY A 154 -9.46 -17.43 -7.05
CA GLY A 154 -8.06 -17.33 -7.45
C GLY A 154 -7.13 -18.18 -6.60
N LEU A 155 -5.97 -18.52 -7.15
CA LEU A 155 -4.85 -19.08 -6.38
C LEU A 155 -4.02 -17.93 -5.80
N MET A 156 -3.22 -18.20 -4.76
CA MET A 156 -2.26 -17.22 -4.23
C MET A 156 -1.38 -16.66 -5.35
N HIS A 157 -1.33 -15.34 -5.48
CA HIS A 157 -0.52 -14.65 -6.47
C HIS A 157 -0.05 -13.30 -5.91
N LEU A 158 0.98 -12.75 -6.53
CA LEU A 158 1.58 -11.48 -6.12
C LEU A 158 1.53 -10.47 -7.27
N PHE A 159 1.06 -9.26 -6.97
CA PHE A 159 1.27 -8.10 -7.83
C PHE A 159 2.48 -7.32 -7.33
N VAL A 160 3.42 -7.02 -8.23
CA VAL A 160 4.67 -6.36 -7.88
C VAL A 160 5.15 -5.46 -9.00
N HIS A 161 5.80 -4.34 -8.68
CA HIS A 161 6.39 -3.51 -9.72
C HIS A 161 7.61 -4.22 -10.34
N PRO A 162 7.80 -4.19 -11.68
CA PRO A 162 8.93 -4.87 -12.33
C PRO A 162 10.30 -4.50 -11.75
N ASP A 163 10.48 -3.23 -11.40
CA ASP A 163 11.76 -2.72 -10.88
C ASP A 163 12.13 -3.27 -9.50
N ILE A 164 11.15 -3.71 -8.69
CA ILE A 164 11.39 -4.27 -7.34
C ILE A 164 11.19 -5.79 -7.28
N TRP A 165 10.71 -6.40 -8.37
CA TRP A 165 10.46 -7.84 -8.41
C TRP A 165 11.68 -8.70 -8.07
N PRO A 166 12.90 -8.43 -8.59
CA PRO A 166 14.06 -9.25 -8.24
C PRO A 166 14.31 -9.32 -6.72
N GLU A 167 14.09 -8.21 -6.02
CA GLU A 167 14.30 -8.07 -4.57
C GLU A 167 13.21 -8.76 -3.74
N LEU A 168 12.01 -8.94 -4.30
CA LEU A 168 10.87 -9.56 -3.63
C LEU A 168 10.57 -10.97 -4.17
N SER A 169 11.51 -11.59 -4.88
CA SER A 169 11.26 -12.90 -5.51
C SER A 169 11.16 -14.03 -4.49
N ASP A 170 11.87 -13.92 -3.37
CA ASP A 170 11.81 -14.83 -2.23
C ASP A 170 10.43 -14.87 -1.57
N ILE A 171 9.80 -13.70 -1.37
CA ILE A 171 8.49 -13.61 -0.73
C ILE A 171 7.42 -14.38 -1.50
N SER A 172 7.53 -14.44 -2.82
CA SER A 172 6.59 -15.19 -3.65
C SER A 172 6.69 -16.70 -3.39
N GLY A 173 7.90 -17.20 -3.11
CA GLY A 173 8.14 -18.58 -2.73
C GLY A 173 7.60 -18.90 -1.35
N ASP A 174 7.89 -18.04 -0.37
CA ASP A 174 7.45 -18.21 1.02
C ASP A 174 5.93 -18.13 1.17
N LEU A 175 5.27 -17.28 0.38
CA LEU A 175 3.80 -17.19 0.32
C LEU A 175 3.17 -18.32 -0.50
N GLY A 176 3.96 -19.15 -1.18
CA GLY A 176 3.45 -20.21 -2.06
C GLY A 176 2.69 -19.68 -3.27
N CYS A 177 3.07 -18.51 -3.79
CA CYS A 177 2.44 -17.90 -4.96
C CYS A 177 2.52 -18.82 -6.18
N ARG A 178 1.39 -18.98 -6.86
CA ARG A 178 1.24 -19.76 -8.10
C ARG A 178 1.46 -18.94 -9.35
N ALA A 179 1.37 -17.61 -9.23
CA ALA A 179 1.67 -16.66 -10.28
C ALA A 179 2.22 -15.37 -9.66
N VAL A 180 3.02 -14.65 -10.45
CA VAL A 180 3.45 -13.29 -10.14
C VAL A 180 3.16 -12.42 -11.35
N PHE A 181 2.42 -11.34 -11.12
CA PHE A 181 2.05 -10.37 -12.13
C PHE A 181 2.88 -9.11 -11.91
N SER A 182 3.72 -8.77 -12.89
CA SER A 182 4.51 -7.55 -12.86
C SER A 182 4.03 -6.55 -13.91
N GLN A 183 3.72 -5.32 -13.47
CA GLN A 183 3.26 -4.25 -14.35
C GLN A 183 3.90 -2.91 -13.95
N ALA A 184 4.48 -2.20 -14.93
CA ALA A 184 5.17 -0.92 -14.74
C ALA A 184 4.23 0.29 -14.51
N GLY A 185 2.92 0.06 -14.35
CA GLY A 185 1.93 1.11 -14.17
C GLY A 185 0.70 0.61 -13.43
N SER A 186 0.12 1.48 -12.59
CA SER A 186 -1.21 1.24 -12.02
C SER A 186 -2.26 1.28 -13.14
N GLY A 187 -3.35 0.52 -12.98
CA GLY A 187 -4.47 0.50 -13.92
C GLY A 187 -5.21 1.83 -14.14
N ASP A 188 -4.70 2.94 -13.56
CA ASP A 188 -5.23 4.29 -13.69
C ASP A 188 -4.60 5.08 -14.88
N ARG A 189 -3.56 4.54 -15.55
CA ARG A 189 -3.03 5.18 -16.76
C ARG A 189 -3.94 4.88 -17.96
N HIS A 190 -4.76 5.85 -18.34
CA HIS A 190 -5.29 5.91 -19.70
C HIS A 190 -4.09 6.16 -20.63
N SER A 191 -3.64 5.12 -21.36
CA SER A 191 -2.68 5.32 -22.45
C SER A 191 -3.30 6.29 -23.44
N PRO A 192 -2.67 7.42 -23.81
CA PRO A 192 -3.14 8.19 -24.94
C PRO A 192 -3.14 7.27 -26.16
N ARG A 193 -4.29 7.14 -26.84
CA ARG A 193 -4.37 6.41 -28.11
C ARG A 193 -3.24 6.90 -29.02
N PRO A 194 -2.46 6.02 -29.65
CA PRO A 194 -1.50 6.46 -30.65
C PRO A 194 -2.26 7.21 -31.76
N PRO A 195 -1.68 8.30 -32.30
CA PRO A 195 -2.32 9.05 -33.39
C PRO A 195 -2.56 8.09 -34.56
N SER A 196 -3.79 8.09 -35.06
CA SER A 196 -4.16 7.38 -36.28
C SER A 196 -3.28 7.91 -37.42
N ILE A 197 -2.48 7.03 -38.01
CA ILE A 197 -1.71 7.33 -39.22
C ILE A 197 -2.72 7.53 -40.36
N PRO A 198 -2.76 8.70 -41.03
CA PRO A 198 -3.56 8.87 -42.23
C PRO A 198 -2.98 8.02 -43.37
N GLY A 199 -3.85 7.30 -44.08
CA GLY A 199 -3.51 6.54 -45.29
C GLY A 199 -3.30 7.40 -46.52
#